data_AF-A0A1Q3X674-F1
#
_entry.id   AF-A0A1Q3X674-F1
#
_cell.length_a   1.000
_cell.length_b   1.000
_cell.length_c   1.000
_cell.angle_alpha   90.00
_cell.angle_beta   90.00
_cell.angle_gamma   90.00
#
_symmetry.space_group_name_H-M   'P 1'
#
loop_
_entity.id
_entity.type
_entity.pdbx_description
1 polymer ?
#
loop_
_entity_poly.entity_id
_entity_poly.type
_entity_poly.pdbx_seq_one_letter_code
_entity_poly.pdbx_strand_id
1 'polypeptide(L)'
;MCYQALPFSELDKTVPNLPHDYPKDPRTLGEHLRKRRYDLKLTRRDVGRIFKVHPGVIMHWENDHNEPSGCYEGLIRLFLGYKPPLT
;
A
#
# COMPACT_ATOMS: atom_id res chain seq x y z
N MET A 1 23.41 42.52 -23.18
CA MET A 1 23.88 41.37 -22.38
C MET A 1 22.71 40.40 -22.25
N CYS A 2 22.61 39.40 -23.15
CA CYS A 2 21.53 38.43 -23.10
C CYS A 2 21.91 37.29 -22.18
N TYR A 3 21.15 37.10 -21.10
CA TYR A 3 21.28 35.93 -20.24
C TYR A 3 20.80 34.71 -21.02
N GLN A 4 21.71 33.80 -21.39
CA GLN A 4 21.31 32.46 -21.82
C GLN A 4 20.73 31.74 -20.60
N ALA A 5 19.42 31.55 -20.58
CA ALA A 5 18.82 30.59 -19.67
C ALA A 5 19.34 29.21 -20.07
N LEU A 6 20.09 28.56 -19.18
CA LEU A 6 20.42 27.15 -19.33
C LEU A 6 19.11 26.36 -19.44
N PRO A 7 19.02 25.36 -20.34
CA PRO A 7 17.89 24.45 -20.33
C PRO A 7 18.02 23.70 -19.00
N PHE A 8 17.14 24.00 -18.05
CA PHE A 8 17.00 23.18 -16.86
C PHE A 8 16.78 21.76 -17.38
N SER A 9 17.84 20.96 -17.27
CA SER A 9 17.91 19.65 -17.87
C SER A 9 16.69 18.88 -17.42
N GLU A 10 15.96 18.34 -18.40
CA GLU A 10 14.82 17.46 -18.22
C GLU A 10 15.19 16.39 -17.21
N LEU A 11 14.82 16.63 -15.96
CA LEU A 11 14.84 15.63 -14.91
C LEU A 11 13.65 14.74 -15.20
N ASP A 12 13.80 13.84 -16.18
CA ASP A 12 12.91 12.70 -16.34
C ASP A 12 13.16 11.74 -15.17
N LYS A 13 12.63 12.14 -14.00
CA LYS A 13 12.57 11.28 -12.84
C LYS A 13 11.36 10.38 -13.04
N THR A 14 11.53 9.30 -13.80
CA THR A 14 10.61 8.16 -13.74
C THR A 14 10.75 7.41 -12.40
N VAL A 15 10.92 8.13 -11.29
CA VAL A 15 10.86 7.55 -9.96
C VAL A 15 9.37 7.46 -9.62
N PRO A 16 8.82 6.26 -9.39
CA PRO A 16 7.44 6.15 -8.97
C PRO A 16 7.26 6.98 -7.71
N ASN A 17 6.31 7.92 -7.71
CA ASN A 17 5.94 8.69 -6.54
C ASN A 17 5.26 7.75 -5.53
N LEU A 18 6.09 7.03 -4.78
CA LEU A 18 5.66 6.14 -3.73
C LEU A 18 5.23 7.00 -2.54
N PRO A 19 4.08 6.69 -1.91
CA PRO A 19 3.68 7.34 -0.67
C PRO A 19 4.81 7.27 0.36
N HIS A 20 4.94 8.31 1.17
CA HIS A 20 5.94 8.38 2.24
C HIS A 20 5.94 7.11 3.12
N ASP A 21 4.75 6.61 3.43
CA ASP A 21 4.56 5.44 4.28
C ASP A 21 4.41 4.12 3.48
N TYR A 22 5.04 4.02 2.30
CA TYR A 22 5.05 2.79 1.54
C TYR A 22 5.97 1.74 2.22
N PRO A 23 5.46 0.56 2.61
CA PRO A 23 6.28 -0.48 3.23
C PRO A 23 7.18 -1.12 2.17
N LYS A 24 8.49 -0.82 2.22
CA LYS A 24 9.49 -1.38 1.30
C LYS A 24 9.79 -2.85 1.58
N ASP A 25 9.87 -3.21 2.86
CA ASP A 25 10.15 -4.56 3.36
C ASP A 25 9.05 -4.95 4.36
N PRO A 26 7.86 -5.38 3.88
CA PRO A 26 6.75 -5.73 4.76
C PRO A 26 7.07 -7.02 5.53
N ARG A 27 6.87 -6.98 6.86
CA ARG A 27 7.09 -8.08 7.81
C ARG A 27 5.80 -8.51 8.49
N THR A 28 4.87 -7.58 8.67
CA THR A 28 3.56 -7.87 9.27
C THR A 28 2.49 -8.04 8.20
N LEU A 29 1.41 -8.72 8.56
CA LEU A 29 0.25 -8.87 7.69
C LEU A 29 -0.31 -7.49 7.27
N GLY A 30 -0.33 -6.53 8.20
CA GLY A 30 -0.75 -5.15 7.96
C GLY A 30 0.10 -4.44 6.92
N GLU A 31 1.42 -4.57 7.02
CA GLU A 31 2.37 -4.02 6.05
C GLU A 31 2.21 -4.66 4.67
N HIS A 32 2.04 -5.98 4.59
CA HIS A 32 1.76 -6.66 3.33
C HIS A 32 0.47 -6.15 2.68
N LEU A 33 -0.59 -5.98 3.47
CA LEU A 33 -1.87 -5.44 3.03
C LEU A 33 -1.73 -4.00 2.52
N ARG A 34 -1.03 -3.16 3.30
CA ARG A 34 -0.76 -1.75 2.97
C ARG A 34 0.03 -1.62 1.68
N LYS A 35 1.09 -2.43 1.53
CA LYS A 35 1.91 -2.50 0.31
C LYS A 35 1.05 -2.87 -0.89
N ARG A 36 0.28 -3.97 -0.79
CA ARG A 36 -0.59 -4.43 -1.88
C ARG A 36 -1.64 -3.38 -2.25
N ARG A 37 -2.23 -2.69 -1.27
CA ARG A 37 -3.17 -1.59 -1.51
C ARG A 37 -2.52 -0.48 -2.33
N TYR A 38 -1.30 -0.06 -1.98
CA TYR A 38 -0.58 0.96 -2.74
C TYR A 38 -0.16 0.48 -4.13
N ASP A 39 0.28 -0.78 -4.27
CA ASP A 39 0.63 -1.39 -5.55
C ASP A 39 -0.58 -1.38 -6.52
N LEU A 40 -1.78 -1.60 -5.98
CA LEU A 40 -3.04 -1.55 -6.73
C LEU A 40 -3.66 -0.14 -6.82
N LYS A 41 -3.03 0.88 -6.22
CA LYS A 41 -3.53 2.27 -6.14
C LYS A 41 -4.94 2.38 -5.55
N LEU A 42 -5.29 1.50 -4.61
CA LEU A 42 -6.60 1.47 -3.97
C LEU A 42 -6.66 2.35 -2.73
N THR A 43 -7.83 2.93 -2.44
CA THR A 43 -8.08 3.59 -1.16
C THR A 43 -8.51 2.58 -0.10
N ARG A 44 -8.42 2.95 1.19
CA ARG A 44 -8.96 2.11 2.28
C ARG A 44 -10.47 1.86 2.14
N ARG A 45 -11.21 2.78 1.53
CA ARG A 45 -12.65 2.62 1.24
C ARG A 45 -12.87 1.55 0.17
N ASP A 46 -12.04 1.51 -0.86
CA ASP A 46 -12.15 0.51 -1.93
C ASP A 46 -11.82 -0.88 -1.40
N VAL A 47 -10.74 -0.99 -0.62
CA VAL A 47 -10.42 -2.24 0.09
C VAL A 47 -11.57 -2.63 1.04
N GLY A 48 -12.10 -1.69 1.82
CA GLY A 48 -13.28 -1.94 2.67
C GLY A 48 -14.47 -2.51 1.89
N ARG A 49 -14.75 -2.01 0.67
CA ARG A 49 -15.81 -2.55 -0.19
C ARG A 49 -15.50 -3.98 -0.68
N ILE A 50 -14.25 -4.27 -1.05
CA ILE A 50 -13.81 -5.61 -1.48
C ILE A 50 -13.99 -6.62 -0.34
N PHE A 51 -13.58 -6.26 0.87
CA PHE A 51 -13.65 -7.11 2.05
C PHE A 51 -15.02 -7.05 2.76
N LYS A 52 -15.94 -6.19 2.30
CA LYS A 52 -17.23 -5.88 2.94
C LYS A 52 -17.10 -5.45 4.40
N VAL A 53 -16.05 -4.70 4.72
CA VAL A 53 -15.77 -4.14 6.06
C VAL A 53 -15.72 -2.62 6.03
N HIS A 54 -15.87 -2.00 7.20
CA HIS A 54 -15.71 -0.56 7.34
C HIS A 54 -14.23 -0.15 7.07
N PRO A 55 -13.96 0.96 6.36
CA PRO A 55 -12.58 1.42 6.06
C PRO A 55 -11.70 1.62 7.31
N GLY A 56 -12.31 1.90 8.46
CA GLY A 56 -11.61 1.97 9.74
C GLY A 56 -11.01 0.63 10.18
N VAL A 57 -11.63 -0.49 9.82
CA VAL A 57 -11.09 -1.84 10.09
C VAL A 57 -9.81 -2.07 9.28
N ILE A 58 -9.83 -1.70 7.99
CA ILE A 58 -8.64 -1.77 7.13
C ILE A 58 -7.49 -0.91 7.68
N MET A 59 -7.81 0.28 8.18
CA MET A 59 -6.81 1.14 8.84
C MET A 59 -6.18 0.47 10.06
N HIS A 60 -6.99 -0.17 10.92
CA HIS A 60 -6.47 -0.89 12.09
C HIS A 60 -5.58 -2.07 11.70
N TRP A 61 -5.97 -2.84 10.66
CA TRP A 61 -5.15 -3.94 10.15
C TRP A 61 -3.83 -3.43 9.56
N GLU A 62 -3.85 -2.35 8.78
CA GLU A 62 -2.64 -1.76 8.17
C GLU A 62 -1.64 -1.17 9.19
N ASN A 63 -2.12 -0.82 10.39
CA ASN A 63 -1.30 -0.28 11.47
C ASN A 63 -0.92 -1.36 12.50
N ASP A 64 -1.26 -2.63 12.27
CA ASP A 64 -1.05 -3.74 13.20
C ASP A 64 -1.71 -3.52 14.58
N HIS A 65 -2.77 -2.69 14.64
CA HIS A 65 -3.53 -2.44 15.88
C HIS A 65 -4.48 -3.60 16.22
N ASN A 66 -4.94 -4.33 15.20
CA ASN A 66 -5.79 -5.50 15.35
C ASN A 66 -5.45 -6.51 14.26
N GLU A 67 -5.41 -7.78 14.62
CA GLU A 67 -5.29 -8.85 13.63
C GLU A 67 -6.68 -9.16 13.02
N PRO A 68 -6.74 -9.42 11.70
CA PRO A 68 -7.96 -9.89 11.07
C PRO A 68 -8.36 -11.25 11.64
N SER A 69 -9.63 -11.40 12.00
CA SER A 69 -10.15 -12.69 12.44
C SER A 69 -9.99 -13.75 11.36
N GLY A 70 -9.87 -15.03 11.73
CA GLY A 70 -9.59 -16.15 10.83
C GLY A 70 -10.47 -16.23 9.57
N CYS A 71 -11.72 -15.76 9.63
CA CYS A 71 -12.61 -15.68 8.46
C CYS A 71 -12.07 -14.77 7.33
N TYR A 72 -11.26 -13.76 7.66
CA TYR A 72 -10.69 -12.81 6.70
C TYR A 72 -9.31 -13.24 6.19
N GLU A 73 -8.63 -14.19 6.84
CA GLU A 73 -7.32 -14.67 6.39
C GLU A 73 -7.35 -15.21 4.96
N GLY A 74 -8.41 -15.95 4.61
CA GLY A 74 -8.61 -16.46 3.25
C GLY A 74 -8.76 -15.34 2.23
N LEU A 75 -9.56 -14.32 2.54
CA LEU A 75 -9.75 -13.15 1.69
C LEU A 75 -8.48 -12.34 1.53
N ILE A 76 -7.72 -12.15 2.62
CA ILE A 76 -6.45 -11.42 2.59
C ILE A 76 -5.43 -12.17 1.74
N ARG A 77 -5.34 -13.50 1.87
CA ARG A 77 -4.47 -14.33 1.04
C ARG A 77 -4.82 -14.22 -0.44
N LEU A 78 -6.10 -14.25 -0.79
CA LEU A 78 -6.57 -14.05 -2.17
C LEU A 78 -6.23 -12.65 -2.68
N PHE A 79 -6.39 -11.63 -1.85
CA PHE A 79 -6.07 -10.24 -2.21
C PHE A 79 -4.57 -10.00 -2.42
N LEU A 80 -3.73 -10.58 -1.55
CA LEU A 80 -2.28 -10.53 -1.66
C LEU A 80 -1.78 -11.34 -2.86
N GLY A 81 -2.41 -12.48 -3.15
CA GLY A 81 -1.98 -13.41 -4.20
C GLY A 81 -0.80 -14.29 -3.79
N TYR A 82 -0.36 -14.20 -2.53
CA TYR A 82 0.67 -15.04 -1.92
C TYR A 82 0.36 -15.24 -0.44
N LYS A 83 0.97 -16.28 0.15
CA LYS A 83 0.91 -16.49 1.60
C LYS A 83 2.04 -15.67 2.25
N PRO A 84 1.73 -14.62 3.03
CA PRO A 84 2.78 -13.91 3.76
C PRO A 84 3.43 -14.86 4.78
N PRO A 85 4.74 -14.70 5.05
CA PRO A 85 5.41 -15.45 6.10
C PRO A 85 4.70 -15.19 7.44
N LEU A 86 4.46 -16.26 8.19
CA LEU A 86 3.96 -16.16 9.56
C LEU A 86 5.14 -15.67 10.39
N THR A 87 5.03 -14.46 10.94
CA THR A 87 6.00 -13.91 11.91
C THR A 87 5.51 -14.21 13.32
#